data_AF-A0A2A5HFR0-F1
#
_entry.id   AF-A0A2A5HFR0-F1
#
_cell.length_a   1.000
_cell.length_b   1.000
_cell.length_c   1.000
_cell.angle_alpha   90.00
_cell.angle_beta   90.00
_cell.angle_gamma   90.00
#
_symmetry.space_group_name_H-M   'P 1'
#
loop_
_entity.id
_entity.type
_entity.pdbx_description
1 polymer ?
#
loop_
_entity_poly.entity_id
_entity_poly.type
_entity_poly.pdbx_seq_one_letter_code
_entity_poly.pdbx_strand_id
1 'polypeptide(L)'
;MSLFWSNTGWGQEKWWNAATVDMLVDEWNIEMIRAAMGAEDGGGFIEDPFANRTRVETIIEAAIARNIYVIIDWHSHHAEDNVGASIDFFRDMAQRYGHHDNVIFEIYNEPLNTTSWNTVKSYAEQIVPVIREHSDNLIIVGNPWWSQRVDEAAFNPVSGSNIAYALHFYVGSHGNGVRGFAQTALDAGAAVFASEWGIWPNGADDGMGRDDWMNFLDQNKISSAYWAIADKDEPPSIWLPSGGLSERGEWVQNSLAGYAATAPWRTGSSNAGPQQLPASLMIDNVDDADTFSFWGGEWGSFDDSGDGGQSTITGAAQLPASGAISAQINFSKGALLWDPYAGFALSLNASDTGHDLSGCSAVQYDYRGDSHDFRVEQTNIADFGFHQHTAPSSNDWRTILVNFNQLAQPSWAAGVAQNVSSVRALSWQIGGSDGSSASIEIDNVSCLGATPPAGANFPTQ
;
A
#
# COMPACT_ATOMS: atom_id res chain seq x y z
N MET A 1 -11.47 7.37 1.98
CA MET A 1 -11.31 8.53 1.07
C MET A 1 -11.15 8.03 -0.37
N SER A 2 -11.58 8.78 -1.38
CA SER A 2 -11.37 8.45 -2.80
C SER A 2 -10.36 9.37 -3.45
N LEU A 3 -9.41 8.79 -4.18
CA LEU A 3 -8.58 9.53 -5.13
C LEU A 3 -9.45 10.04 -6.27
N PHE A 4 -9.03 11.16 -6.87
CA PHE A 4 -9.55 11.59 -8.16
C PHE A 4 -9.07 10.66 -9.28
N TRP A 5 -9.67 10.80 -10.47
CA TRP A 5 -9.29 10.11 -11.70
C TRP A 5 -7.76 10.01 -11.89
N SER A 6 -7.29 8.81 -12.19
CA SER A 6 -5.86 8.49 -12.43
C SER A 6 -5.28 9.03 -13.72
N ASN A 7 -6.12 9.59 -14.61
CA ASN A 7 -5.79 9.86 -16.01
C ASN A 7 -4.54 10.74 -16.16
N THR A 8 -3.66 10.34 -17.07
CA THR A 8 -2.47 11.12 -17.42
C THR A 8 -2.88 12.48 -18.01
N GLY A 9 -2.32 13.57 -17.47
CA GLY A 9 -2.54 14.92 -17.98
C GLY A 9 -3.73 15.65 -17.39
N TRP A 10 -4.47 15.06 -16.43
CA TRP A 10 -5.62 15.69 -15.78
C TRP A 10 -5.22 16.55 -14.58
N GLY A 11 -3.95 16.51 -14.18
CA GLY A 11 -3.34 17.26 -13.09
C GLY A 11 -3.56 16.66 -11.70
N GLN A 12 -4.49 15.71 -11.54
CA GLN A 12 -4.80 15.06 -10.26
C GLN A 12 -4.01 13.75 -10.05
N GLU A 13 -3.37 13.22 -11.10
CA GLU A 13 -2.46 12.09 -11.02
C GLU A 13 -1.26 12.34 -10.09
N LYS A 14 -0.95 13.60 -9.78
CA LYS A 14 0.08 13.98 -8.80
C LYS A 14 -0.18 13.44 -7.40
N TRP A 15 -1.44 13.16 -7.05
CA TRP A 15 -1.83 12.62 -5.74
C TRP A 15 -1.67 11.10 -5.65
N TRP A 16 -1.42 10.41 -6.76
CA TRP A 16 -1.28 8.95 -6.82
C TRP A 16 0.13 8.49 -6.42
N ASN A 17 0.46 8.66 -5.13
CA ASN A 17 1.75 8.28 -4.56
C ASN A 17 1.60 7.86 -3.08
N ALA A 18 2.61 7.16 -2.55
CA ALA A 18 2.60 6.66 -1.17
C ALA A 18 2.50 7.78 -0.12
N ALA A 19 3.18 8.91 -0.33
CA ALA A 19 3.15 10.03 0.63
C ALA A 19 1.74 10.61 0.81
N THR A 20 0.90 10.61 -0.24
CA THR A 20 -0.52 10.95 -0.11
C THR A 20 -1.25 9.97 0.80
N VAL A 21 -0.99 8.67 0.66
CA VAL A 21 -1.60 7.62 1.50
C VAL A 21 -1.16 7.81 2.95
N ASP A 22 0.14 8.00 3.18
CA ASP A 22 0.72 8.20 4.51
C ASP A 22 0.08 9.40 5.20
N MET A 23 0.06 10.57 4.55
CA MET A 23 -0.57 11.78 5.06
C MET A 23 -2.05 11.55 5.42
N LEU A 24 -2.82 10.85 4.58
CA LEU A 24 -4.23 10.58 4.88
C LEU A 24 -4.40 9.60 6.05
N VAL A 25 -3.52 8.62 6.19
CA VAL A 25 -3.58 7.69 7.33
C VAL A 25 -3.18 8.42 8.61
N ASP A 26 -2.09 9.18 8.60
CA ASP A 26 -1.52 9.83 9.78
C ASP A 26 -2.35 11.04 10.23
N GLU A 27 -2.76 11.91 9.30
CA GLU A 27 -3.41 13.18 9.62
C GLU A 27 -4.94 13.10 9.53
N TRP A 28 -5.49 12.24 8.66
CA TRP A 28 -6.94 12.12 8.46
C TRP A 28 -7.52 10.85 9.06
N ASN A 29 -6.68 9.94 9.57
CA ASN A 29 -7.09 8.67 10.15
C ASN A 29 -7.95 7.83 9.21
N ILE A 30 -7.69 7.86 7.91
CA ILE A 30 -8.43 7.01 6.97
C ILE A 30 -8.13 5.54 7.24
N GLU A 31 -9.14 4.70 7.00
CA GLU A 31 -9.04 3.24 7.15
C GLU A 31 -9.22 2.54 5.79
N MET A 32 -9.47 3.34 4.75
CA MET A 32 -9.65 2.89 3.39
C MET A 32 -9.33 4.01 2.41
N ILE A 33 -8.63 3.66 1.34
CA ILE A 33 -8.42 4.51 0.16
C ILE A 33 -9.03 3.86 -1.08
N ARG A 34 -9.70 4.64 -1.93
CA ARG A 34 -10.22 4.20 -3.23
C ARG A 34 -9.34 4.73 -4.36
N ALA A 35 -8.84 3.81 -5.18
CA ALA A 35 -8.02 4.07 -6.36
C ALA A 35 -8.92 4.11 -7.61
N ALA A 36 -9.48 5.28 -7.89
CA ALA A 36 -10.38 5.55 -9.02
C ALA A 36 -9.62 5.57 -10.37
N MET A 37 -9.32 4.38 -10.91
CA MET A 37 -8.54 4.25 -12.13
C MET A 37 -9.43 4.51 -13.35
N GLY A 38 -9.27 5.68 -13.97
CA GLY A 38 -10.01 6.02 -15.18
C GLY A 38 -9.74 5.01 -16.29
N ALA A 39 -10.80 4.50 -16.90
CA ALA A 39 -10.69 3.43 -17.90
C ALA A 39 -10.67 3.98 -19.34
N GLU A 40 -11.79 4.51 -19.83
CA GLU A 40 -12.00 4.86 -21.24
C GLU A 40 -11.72 6.31 -21.63
N ASP A 41 -11.77 7.24 -20.68
CA ASP A 41 -11.54 8.66 -20.96
C ASP A 41 -10.07 8.96 -21.26
N GLY A 42 -9.80 10.07 -21.95
CA GLY A 42 -8.45 10.42 -22.41
C GLY A 42 -7.41 10.40 -21.29
N GLY A 43 -6.28 9.74 -21.52
CA GLY A 43 -5.23 9.47 -20.53
C GLY A 43 -5.54 8.37 -19.52
N GLY A 44 -6.70 7.70 -19.62
CA GLY A 44 -7.11 6.55 -18.81
C GLY A 44 -6.42 5.25 -19.23
N PHE A 45 -6.73 4.15 -18.54
CA PHE A 45 -6.05 2.86 -18.68
C PHE A 45 -6.10 2.28 -20.10
N ILE A 46 -7.18 2.51 -20.86
CA ILE A 46 -7.28 2.00 -22.24
C ILE A 46 -6.27 2.71 -23.17
N GLU A 47 -6.01 4.00 -22.94
CA GLU A 47 -5.06 4.78 -23.73
C GLU A 47 -3.61 4.67 -23.20
N ASP A 48 -3.43 4.72 -21.88
CA ASP A 48 -2.15 4.71 -21.17
C ASP A 48 -2.14 3.64 -20.05
N PRO A 49 -2.12 2.34 -20.40
CA PRO A 49 -2.25 1.26 -19.43
C PRO A 49 -1.07 1.18 -18.46
N PHE A 50 0.14 1.52 -18.91
CA PHE A 50 1.34 1.44 -18.08
C PHE A 50 1.32 2.47 -16.94
N ALA A 51 1.02 3.74 -17.24
CA ALA A 51 1.00 4.77 -16.21
C ALA A 51 -0.13 4.56 -15.20
N ASN A 52 -1.34 4.26 -15.69
CA ASN A 52 -2.50 4.03 -14.82
C ASN A 52 -2.31 2.80 -13.92
N ARG A 53 -1.77 1.70 -14.47
CA ARG A 53 -1.39 0.54 -13.67
C ARG A 53 -0.36 0.87 -12.59
N THR A 54 0.71 1.58 -12.95
CA THR A 54 1.77 1.95 -12.01
C THR A 54 1.20 2.76 -10.84
N ARG A 55 0.29 3.70 -11.13
CA ARG A 55 -0.41 4.50 -10.11
C ARG A 55 -1.27 3.62 -9.20
N VAL A 56 -2.06 2.71 -9.77
CA VAL A 56 -2.87 1.75 -8.99
C VAL A 56 -2.01 0.87 -8.09
N GLU A 57 -0.96 0.24 -8.63
CA GLU A 57 -0.04 -0.61 -7.87
C GLU A 57 0.62 0.19 -6.73
N THR A 58 1.04 1.43 -6.98
CA THR A 58 1.59 2.34 -5.95
C THR A 58 0.63 2.54 -4.78
N ILE A 59 -0.66 2.77 -5.06
CA ILE A 59 -1.67 2.99 -4.02
C ILE A 59 -2.03 1.70 -3.28
N ILE A 60 -2.09 0.56 -3.98
CA ILE A 60 -2.31 -0.74 -3.35
C ILE A 60 -1.18 -1.06 -2.37
N GLU A 61 0.07 -0.93 -2.82
CA GLU A 61 1.24 -1.24 -2.01
C GLU A 61 1.35 -0.33 -0.79
N ALA A 62 1.11 0.97 -0.96
CA ALA A 62 1.07 1.91 0.16
C ALA A 62 -0.07 1.59 1.15
N ALA A 63 -1.27 1.25 0.66
CA ALA A 63 -2.39 0.88 1.53
C ALA A 63 -2.13 -0.39 2.33
N ILE A 64 -1.55 -1.43 1.71
CA ILE A 64 -1.13 -2.68 2.37
C ILE A 64 -0.06 -2.39 3.42
N ALA A 65 0.97 -1.61 3.08
CA ALA A 65 2.04 -1.25 4.00
C ALA A 65 1.52 -0.47 5.22
N ARG A 66 0.48 0.35 5.01
CA ARG A 66 -0.20 1.12 6.06
C ARG A 66 -1.36 0.37 6.74
N ASN A 67 -1.56 -0.90 6.37
CA ASN A 67 -2.60 -1.79 6.88
C ASN A 67 -4.02 -1.18 6.85
N ILE A 68 -4.34 -0.49 5.76
CA ILE A 68 -5.69 0.01 5.48
C ILE A 68 -6.30 -0.73 4.28
N TYR A 69 -7.61 -0.63 4.09
CA TYR A 69 -8.24 -1.20 2.90
C TYR A 69 -7.94 -0.36 1.64
N VAL A 70 -7.91 -1.02 0.48
CA VAL A 70 -7.82 -0.37 -0.83
C VAL A 70 -8.91 -0.87 -1.76
N ILE A 71 -9.71 0.05 -2.31
CA ILE A 71 -10.65 -0.26 -3.41
C ILE A 71 -9.92 -0.03 -4.73
N ILE A 72 -9.76 -1.09 -5.52
CA ILE A 72 -9.29 -1.04 -6.90
C ILE A 72 -10.51 -0.82 -7.78
N ASP A 73 -10.69 0.41 -8.25
CA ASP A 73 -11.89 0.82 -8.98
C ASP A 73 -11.63 0.96 -10.48
N TRP A 74 -12.40 0.21 -11.28
CA TRP A 74 -12.51 0.41 -12.72
C TRP A 74 -13.45 1.60 -12.99
N HIS A 75 -12.84 2.78 -13.00
CA HIS A 75 -13.54 4.05 -13.00
C HIS A 75 -14.05 4.40 -14.40
N SER A 76 -15.25 3.90 -14.70
CA SER A 76 -15.88 3.88 -16.01
C SER A 76 -17.37 4.22 -15.93
N HIS A 77 -17.89 4.84 -17.00
CA HIS A 77 -19.32 5.00 -17.26
C HIS A 77 -19.84 4.03 -18.33
N HIS A 78 -18.94 3.26 -18.96
CA HIS A 78 -19.21 2.41 -20.12
C HIS A 78 -18.40 1.10 -20.04
N ALA A 79 -18.26 0.51 -18.86
CA ALA A 79 -17.43 -0.69 -18.68
C ALA A 79 -17.93 -1.88 -19.53
N GLU A 80 -19.24 -1.93 -19.81
CA GLU A 80 -19.87 -2.91 -20.70
C GLU A 80 -19.33 -2.89 -22.13
N ASP A 81 -18.78 -1.77 -22.58
CA ASP A 81 -18.21 -1.64 -23.92
C ASP A 81 -16.74 -2.13 -23.97
N ASN A 82 -16.10 -2.33 -22.81
CA ASN A 82 -14.67 -2.64 -22.68
C ASN A 82 -14.40 -3.91 -21.86
N VAL A 83 -15.30 -4.89 -21.91
CA VAL A 83 -15.25 -6.13 -21.10
C VAL A 83 -13.90 -6.86 -21.18
N GLY A 84 -13.29 -6.94 -22.36
CA GLY A 84 -12.01 -7.63 -22.53
C GLY A 84 -10.88 -6.97 -21.72
N ALA A 85 -10.82 -5.63 -21.75
CA ALA A 85 -9.79 -4.88 -21.03
C ALA A 85 -9.97 -4.99 -19.51
N SER A 86 -11.22 -4.95 -19.02
CA SER A 86 -11.48 -5.11 -17.59
C SER A 86 -11.23 -6.54 -17.11
N ILE A 87 -11.55 -7.57 -17.91
CA ILE A 87 -11.18 -8.97 -17.60
C ILE A 87 -9.68 -9.11 -17.40
N ASP A 88 -8.87 -8.58 -18.33
CA ASP A 88 -7.42 -8.73 -18.27
C ASP A 88 -6.83 -7.96 -17.09
N PHE A 89 -7.33 -6.75 -16.82
CA PHE A 89 -6.93 -5.96 -15.67
C PHE A 89 -7.27 -6.66 -14.33
N PHE A 90 -8.52 -7.06 -14.13
CA PHE A 90 -8.93 -7.69 -12.87
C PHE A 90 -8.31 -9.06 -12.65
N ARG A 91 -8.03 -9.83 -13.72
CA ARG A 91 -7.26 -11.09 -13.59
C ARG A 91 -5.88 -10.80 -13.00
N ASP A 92 -5.17 -9.84 -13.57
CA ASP A 92 -3.81 -9.51 -13.14
C ASP A 92 -3.78 -8.90 -11.72
N MET A 93 -4.72 -8.01 -11.38
CA MET A 93 -4.83 -7.46 -10.03
C MET A 93 -5.20 -8.54 -8.99
N ALA A 94 -6.13 -9.44 -9.31
CA ALA A 94 -6.51 -10.53 -8.42
C ALA A 94 -5.38 -11.55 -8.24
N GLN A 95 -4.62 -11.87 -9.30
CA GLN A 95 -3.45 -12.74 -9.21
C GLN A 95 -2.36 -12.18 -8.29
N ARG A 96 -2.09 -10.88 -8.40
CA ARG A 96 -1.02 -10.23 -7.66
C ARG A 96 -1.40 -9.92 -6.22
N TYR A 97 -2.59 -9.35 -6.01
CA TYR A 97 -2.95 -8.75 -4.73
C TYR A 97 -4.19 -9.37 -4.07
N GLY A 98 -4.89 -10.27 -4.75
CA GLY A 98 -6.13 -10.88 -4.26
C GLY A 98 -5.98 -11.78 -3.03
N HIS A 99 -4.75 -12.05 -2.59
CA HIS A 99 -4.44 -12.77 -1.36
C HIS A 99 -4.25 -11.84 -0.14
N HIS A 100 -4.34 -10.52 -0.32
CA HIS A 100 -4.34 -9.54 0.76
C HIS A 100 -5.76 -9.19 1.16
N ASP A 101 -6.10 -9.35 2.44
CA ASP A 101 -7.41 -8.99 2.99
C ASP A 101 -7.75 -7.50 2.82
N ASN A 102 -6.73 -6.65 2.65
CA ASN A 102 -6.86 -5.22 2.41
C ASN A 102 -7.57 -4.89 1.09
N VAL A 103 -7.53 -5.77 0.09
CA VAL A 103 -7.94 -5.44 -1.28
C VAL A 103 -9.43 -5.66 -1.49
N ILE A 104 -10.10 -4.66 -2.07
CA ILE A 104 -11.50 -4.70 -2.49
C ILE A 104 -11.53 -4.37 -3.99
N PHE A 105 -12.36 -5.06 -4.77
CA PHE A 105 -12.49 -4.81 -6.22
C PHE A 105 -13.79 -4.09 -6.52
N GLU A 106 -13.76 -2.90 -7.11
CA GLU A 106 -14.93 -2.21 -7.64
C GLU A 106 -14.92 -2.29 -9.17
N ILE A 107 -15.81 -3.12 -9.73
CA ILE A 107 -15.67 -3.57 -11.12
C ILE A 107 -16.32 -2.65 -12.16
N TYR A 108 -17.13 -1.71 -11.69
CA TYR A 108 -17.84 -0.73 -12.51
C TYR A 108 -18.31 0.44 -11.64
N ASN A 109 -17.63 1.59 -11.73
CA ASN A 109 -17.94 2.82 -11.00
C ASN A 109 -19.39 3.31 -11.16
N GLU A 110 -19.79 3.81 -12.34
CA GLU A 110 -21.07 4.52 -12.50
C GLU A 110 -21.77 4.23 -13.82
N PRO A 111 -22.52 3.11 -13.92
CA PRO A 111 -23.37 2.83 -15.06
C PRO A 111 -24.41 3.95 -15.28
N LEU A 112 -24.52 4.43 -16.51
CA LEU A 112 -25.44 5.51 -16.86
C LEU A 112 -26.91 5.11 -16.73
N ASN A 113 -27.81 6.09 -16.73
CA ASN A 113 -29.26 5.84 -16.76
C ASN A 113 -29.76 5.16 -18.06
N THR A 114 -28.93 5.12 -19.10
CA THR A 114 -29.18 4.39 -20.35
C THR A 114 -28.75 2.92 -20.28
N THR A 115 -27.98 2.54 -19.26
CA THR A 115 -27.48 1.18 -19.07
C THR A 115 -28.38 0.45 -18.07
N SER A 116 -29.08 -0.59 -18.54
CA SER A 116 -30.02 -1.34 -17.70
C SER A 116 -29.29 -2.21 -16.66
N TRP A 117 -29.94 -2.52 -15.53
CA TRP A 117 -29.37 -3.46 -14.54
C TRP A 117 -28.98 -4.80 -15.17
N ASN A 118 -29.77 -5.32 -16.12
CA ASN A 118 -29.43 -6.57 -16.81
C ASN A 118 -28.12 -6.47 -17.62
N THR A 119 -27.82 -5.30 -18.20
CA THR A 119 -26.56 -5.05 -18.89
C THR A 119 -25.40 -5.05 -17.88
N VAL A 120 -25.54 -4.32 -16.78
CA VAL A 120 -24.53 -4.24 -15.71
C VAL A 120 -24.29 -5.63 -15.10
N LYS A 121 -25.35 -6.37 -14.80
CA LYS A 121 -25.27 -7.75 -14.30
C LYS A 121 -24.58 -8.68 -15.29
N SER A 122 -24.90 -8.59 -16.58
CA SER A 122 -24.24 -9.41 -17.61
C SER A 122 -22.75 -9.10 -17.74
N TYR A 123 -22.34 -7.86 -17.53
CA TYR A 123 -20.93 -7.48 -17.43
C TYR A 123 -20.31 -8.08 -16.16
N ALA A 124 -20.93 -7.86 -14.99
CA ALA A 124 -20.43 -8.34 -13.70
C ALA A 124 -20.28 -9.87 -13.66
N GLU A 125 -21.21 -10.63 -14.22
CA GLU A 125 -21.16 -12.10 -14.29
C GLU A 125 -20.02 -12.63 -15.18
N GLN A 126 -19.38 -11.78 -16.00
CA GLN A 126 -18.15 -12.12 -16.72
C GLN A 126 -16.89 -11.79 -15.90
N ILE A 127 -16.90 -10.75 -15.07
CA ILE A 127 -15.73 -10.32 -14.28
C ILE A 127 -15.61 -11.07 -12.96
N VAL A 128 -16.72 -11.31 -12.26
CA VAL A 128 -16.72 -11.97 -10.95
C VAL A 128 -16.01 -13.33 -10.96
N PRO A 129 -16.25 -14.25 -11.92
CA PRO A 129 -15.53 -15.51 -11.97
C PRO A 129 -14.02 -15.34 -12.14
N VAL A 130 -13.58 -14.33 -12.90
CA VAL A 130 -12.16 -14.05 -13.14
C VAL A 130 -11.44 -13.65 -11.86
N ILE A 131 -12.06 -12.79 -11.04
CA ILE A 131 -11.50 -12.44 -9.72
C ILE A 131 -11.52 -13.67 -8.80
N ARG A 132 -12.61 -14.46 -8.83
CA ARG A 132 -12.80 -15.64 -7.98
C ARG A 132 -11.87 -16.81 -8.31
N GLU A 133 -11.21 -16.81 -9.47
CA GLU A 133 -10.09 -17.72 -9.75
C GLU A 133 -8.90 -17.52 -8.79
N HIS A 134 -8.77 -16.32 -8.21
CA HIS A 134 -7.59 -15.90 -7.45
C HIS A 134 -7.89 -15.32 -6.06
N SER A 135 -9.13 -14.92 -5.78
CA SER A 135 -9.48 -14.20 -4.56
C SER A 135 -10.94 -14.37 -4.13
N ASP A 136 -11.18 -14.49 -2.83
CA ASP A 136 -12.51 -14.41 -2.21
C ASP A 136 -12.84 -13.01 -1.66
N ASN A 137 -12.00 -12.01 -1.91
CA ASN A 137 -12.18 -10.63 -1.46
C ASN A 137 -13.50 -10.02 -1.92
N LEU A 138 -13.94 -8.97 -1.21
CA LEU A 138 -15.14 -8.22 -1.52
C LEU A 138 -15.09 -7.66 -2.96
N ILE A 139 -16.18 -7.86 -3.70
CA ILE A 139 -16.42 -7.24 -5.00
C ILE A 139 -17.58 -6.25 -4.85
N ILE A 140 -17.36 -4.99 -5.21
CA ILE A 140 -18.36 -3.94 -5.31
C ILE A 140 -18.81 -3.84 -6.77
N VAL A 141 -20.12 -3.90 -7.00
CA VAL A 141 -20.73 -3.79 -8.33
C VAL A 141 -21.57 -2.53 -8.41
N GLY A 142 -21.25 -1.65 -9.37
CA GLY A 142 -22.08 -0.50 -9.71
C GLY A 142 -23.49 -0.87 -10.16
N ASN A 143 -24.37 0.11 -10.25
CA ASN A 143 -25.76 -0.10 -10.70
C ASN A 143 -26.27 1.14 -11.47
N PRO A 144 -27.40 1.03 -12.20
CA PRO A 144 -27.88 2.10 -13.06
C PRO A 144 -28.08 3.43 -12.35
N TRP A 145 -28.10 4.50 -13.16
CA TRP A 145 -28.26 5.88 -12.70
C TRP A 145 -27.11 6.35 -11.80
N TRP A 146 -25.87 6.16 -12.26
CA TRP A 146 -24.66 6.55 -11.52
C TRP A 146 -24.64 5.93 -10.12
N SER A 147 -24.86 4.62 -10.04
CA SER A 147 -24.85 3.85 -8.80
C SER A 147 -25.86 4.32 -7.74
N GLN A 148 -27.07 4.73 -8.17
CA GLN A 148 -28.17 5.15 -7.28
C GLN A 148 -29.28 4.11 -7.13
N ARG A 149 -29.43 3.19 -8.09
CA ARG A 149 -30.52 2.19 -8.15
C ARG A 149 -30.09 0.84 -7.58
N VAL A 150 -29.52 0.88 -6.38
CA VAL A 150 -29.07 -0.30 -5.64
C VAL A 150 -30.22 -1.28 -5.30
N ASP A 151 -31.46 -0.78 -5.28
CA ASP A 151 -32.68 -1.57 -5.18
C ASP A 151 -32.85 -2.56 -6.35
N GLU A 152 -32.55 -2.13 -7.58
CA GLU A 152 -32.65 -3.00 -8.76
C GLU A 152 -31.65 -4.16 -8.68
N ALA A 153 -30.44 -3.88 -8.18
CA ALA A 153 -29.41 -4.88 -7.97
C ALA A 153 -29.79 -5.90 -6.89
N ALA A 154 -30.37 -5.43 -5.78
CA ALA A 154 -30.83 -6.31 -4.70
C ALA A 154 -31.95 -7.27 -5.14
N PHE A 155 -32.86 -6.84 -6.03
CA PHE A 155 -33.95 -7.70 -6.50
C PHE A 155 -33.53 -8.74 -7.54
N ASN A 156 -32.40 -8.55 -8.22
CA ASN A 156 -31.86 -9.51 -9.18
C ASN A 156 -30.34 -9.60 -9.04
N PRO A 157 -29.83 -10.17 -7.93
CA PRO A 157 -28.43 -10.07 -7.55
C PRO A 157 -27.50 -10.79 -8.54
N VAL A 158 -26.25 -10.32 -8.63
CA VAL A 158 -25.16 -11.00 -9.34
C VAL A 158 -24.87 -12.32 -8.63
N SER A 159 -24.65 -13.38 -9.41
CA SER A 159 -24.32 -14.70 -8.86
C SER A 159 -22.91 -14.71 -8.25
N GLY A 160 -22.78 -15.13 -6.99
CA GLY A 160 -21.48 -15.25 -6.32
C GLY A 160 -21.58 -15.03 -4.80
N SER A 161 -20.43 -14.97 -4.15
CA SER A 161 -20.27 -14.64 -2.72
C SER A 161 -19.43 -13.38 -2.54
N ASN A 162 -19.53 -12.74 -1.37
CA ASN A 162 -18.79 -11.52 -1.02
C ASN A 162 -18.97 -10.42 -2.10
N ILE A 163 -20.23 -10.15 -2.44
CA ILE A 163 -20.62 -9.11 -3.38
C ILE A 163 -21.41 -8.04 -2.61
N ALA A 164 -21.00 -6.78 -2.75
CA ALA A 164 -21.76 -5.60 -2.35
C ALA A 164 -22.11 -4.77 -3.59
N TYR A 165 -23.09 -3.88 -3.43
CA TYR A 165 -23.53 -2.99 -4.49
C TYR A 165 -23.20 -1.53 -4.14
N ALA A 166 -22.67 -0.80 -5.10
CA ALA A 166 -22.26 0.59 -4.91
C ALA A 166 -23.46 1.49 -4.62
N LEU A 167 -23.27 2.49 -3.77
CA LEU A 167 -24.20 3.58 -3.52
C LEU A 167 -23.47 4.90 -3.70
N HIS A 168 -23.77 5.65 -4.75
CA HIS A 168 -23.19 6.97 -4.93
C HIS A 168 -24.22 8.07 -4.64
N PHE A 169 -23.77 9.08 -3.91
CA PHE A 169 -24.60 10.25 -3.63
C PHE A 169 -23.76 11.50 -3.43
N TYR A 170 -24.37 12.63 -3.74
CA TYR A 170 -23.79 13.95 -3.50
C TYR A 170 -24.77 14.72 -2.62
N VAL A 171 -24.32 15.07 -1.41
CA VAL A 171 -25.07 15.92 -0.50
C VAL A 171 -25.34 17.23 -1.22
N GLY A 172 -26.60 17.65 -1.21
CA GLY A 172 -27.02 18.83 -1.95
C GLY A 172 -27.60 18.57 -3.34
N SER A 173 -27.49 17.35 -3.84
CA SER A 173 -28.16 16.90 -5.06
C SER A 173 -29.08 15.70 -4.81
N HIS A 174 -28.74 14.88 -3.82
CA HIS A 174 -29.43 13.63 -3.52
C HIS A 174 -29.95 13.62 -2.08
N GLY A 175 -31.13 13.04 -1.89
CA GLY A 175 -31.82 12.95 -0.60
C GLY A 175 -32.56 11.62 -0.40
N ASN A 176 -33.79 11.70 0.12
CA ASN A 176 -34.61 10.58 0.56
C ASN A 176 -34.92 9.58 -0.54
N GLY A 177 -34.99 10.01 -1.80
CA GLY A 177 -35.17 9.10 -2.93
C GLY A 177 -34.05 8.06 -3.00
N VAL A 178 -32.80 8.52 -3.04
CA VAL A 178 -31.62 7.66 -3.11
C VAL A 178 -31.43 6.85 -1.81
N ARG A 179 -31.65 7.47 -0.64
CA ARG A 179 -31.67 6.70 0.64
C ARG A 179 -32.75 5.62 0.66
N GLY A 180 -33.92 5.88 0.08
CA GLY A 180 -35.02 4.93 0.01
C GLY A 180 -34.66 3.71 -0.82
N PHE A 181 -33.96 3.89 -1.95
CA PHE A 181 -33.43 2.78 -2.73
C PHE A 181 -32.39 1.97 -1.95
N ALA A 182 -31.49 2.65 -1.24
CA ALA A 182 -30.51 1.99 -0.37
C ALA A 182 -31.17 1.19 0.77
N GLN A 183 -32.15 1.76 1.47
CA GLN A 183 -32.89 1.04 2.51
C GLN A 183 -33.64 -0.16 1.94
N THR A 184 -34.25 -0.02 0.77
CA THR A 184 -34.94 -1.13 0.09
C THR A 184 -33.98 -2.28 -0.22
N ALA A 185 -32.76 -1.98 -0.65
CA ALA A 185 -31.74 -3.00 -0.90
C ALA A 185 -31.28 -3.70 0.38
N LEU A 186 -31.05 -2.95 1.45
CA LEU A 186 -30.70 -3.51 2.78
C LEU A 186 -31.82 -4.41 3.32
N ASP A 187 -33.07 -3.97 3.23
CA ASP A 187 -34.24 -4.73 3.68
C ASP A 187 -34.43 -6.03 2.86
N ALA A 188 -33.98 -6.04 1.61
CA ALA A 188 -33.93 -7.22 0.74
C ALA A 188 -32.71 -8.13 1.03
N GLY A 189 -31.83 -7.75 1.97
CA GLY A 189 -30.67 -8.53 2.40
C GLY A 189 -29.41 -8.33 1.57
N ALA A 190 -29.36 -7.31 0.71
CA ALA A 190 -28.16 -7.00 -0.07
C ALA A 190 -27.16 -6.17 0.76
N ALA A 191 -25.86 -6.42 0.56
CA ALA A 191 -24.82 -5.56 1.10
C ALA A 191 -24.67 -4.31 0.23
N VAL A 192 -24.63 -3.13 0.86
CA VAL A 192 -24.48 -1.83 0.20
C VAL A 192 -23.18 -1.20 0.65
N PHE A 193 -22.43 -0.61 -0.30
CA PHE A 193 -21.16 0.07 -0.04
C PHE A 193 -21.17 1.44 -0.71
N ALA A 194 -20.97 2.53 0.05
CA ALA A 194 -20.95 3.87 -0.52
C ALA A 194 -19.54 4.24 -1.04
N SER A 195 -19.12 3.60 -2.13
CA SER A 195 -17.75 3.73 -2.68
C SER A 195 -17.41 5.13 -3.14
N GLU A 196 -18.41 5.97 -3.42
CA GLU A 196 -18.22 7.38 -3.71
C GLU A 196 -19.34 8.25 -3.11
N TRP A 197 -18.96 9.35 -2.45
CA TRP A 197 -19.90 10.41 -2.14
C TRP A 197 -19.21 11.76 -2.00
N GLY A 198 -19.92 12.85 -2.29
CA GLY A 198 -19.36 14.20 -2.20
C GLY A 198 -20.34 15.24 -1.66
N ILE A 199 -19.86 16.48 -1.54
CA ILE A 199 -20.67 17.63 -1.12
C ILE A 199 -20.73 18.64 -2.25
N TRP A 200 -21.95 18.94 -2.69
CA TRP A 200 -22.25 20.01 -3.63
C TRP A 200 -22.89 21.20 -2.89
N PRO A 201 -22.67 22.46 -3.32
CA PRO A 201 -23.22 23.64 -2.65
C PRO A 201 -24.73 23.82 -2.82
N ASN A 202 -25.34 23.14 -3.78
CA ASN A 202 -26.79 23.21 -3.96
C ASN A 202 -27.48 22.48 -2.81
N GLY A 203 -28.69 22.86 -2.42
CA GLY A 203 -29.47 22.10 -1.43
C GLY A 203 -30.22 20.98 -2.13
N ALA A 204 -30.26 19.78 -1.54
CA ALA A 204 -31.18 18.75 -2.01
C ALA A 204 -32.61 19.31 -1.89
N ASP A 205 -33.46 19.05 -2.89
CA ASP A 205 -34.83 19.59 -2.94
C ASP A 205 -35.68 19.21 -1.71
N ASP A 206 -35.27 18.17 -0.98
CA ASP A 206 -35.96 17.65 0.20
C ASP A 206 -35.30 18.03 1.55
N GLY A 207 -34.31 18.94 1.54
CA GLY A 207 -33.74 19.55 2.74
C GLY A 207 -32.75 18.67 3.50
N MET A 208 -32.35 17.52 2.95
CA MET A 208 -31.35 16.67 3.59
C MET A 208 -29.96 17.28 3.59
N GLY A 209 -29.32 17.23 4.77
CA GLY A 209 -27.95 17.69 4.98
C GLY A 209 -26.91 16.57 5.03
N ARG A 210 -25.67 16.96 5.36
CA ARG A 210 -24.54 16.04 5.54
C ARG A 210 -24.80 15.06 6.69
N ASP A 211 -25.27 15.57 7.83
CA ASP A 211 -25.51 14.76 9.02
C ASP A 211 -26.59 13.69 8.80
N ASP A 212 -27.62 13.97 8.00
CA ASP A 212 -28.67 12.99 7.66
C ASP A 212 -28.11 11.80 6.87
N TRP A 213 -27.19 12.07 5.94
CA TRP A 213 -26.51 11.04 5.17
C TRP A 213 -25.55 10.25 6.05
N MET A 214 -24.70 10.91 6.83
CA MET A 214 -23.73 10.21 7.67
C MET A 214 -24.41 9.36 8.76
N ASN A 215 -25.50 9.85 9.36
CA ASN A 215 -26.30 9.07 10.30
C ASN A 215 -26.93 7.85 9.63
N PHE A 216 -27.42 7.98 8.39
CA PHE A 216 -27.96 6.86 7.64
C PHE A 216 -26.90 5.78 7.36
N LEU A 217 -25.69 6.20 6.95
CA LEU A 217 -24.59 5.26 6.72
C LEU A 217 -24.18 4.54 8.01
N ASP A 218 -24.00 5.25 9.12
CA ASP A 218 -23.60 4.63 10.39
C ASP A 218 -24.67 3.70 10.98
N GLN A 219 -25.95 4.10 10.94
CA GLN A 219 -27.06 3.30 11.43
C GLN A 219 -27.18 1.96 10.67
N ASN A 220 -26.91 1.99 9.37
CA ASN A 220 -26.98 0.81 8.51
C ASN A 220 -25.62 0.10 8.30
N LYS A 221 -24.55 0.57 8.95
CA LYS A 221 -23.20 0.01 8.84
C LYS A 221 -22.68 -0.04 7.38
N ILE A 222 -22.97 1.02 6.63
CA ILE A 222 -22.48 1.22 5.26
C ILE A 222 -21.13 1.93 5.31
N SER A 223 -20.07 1.23 4.88
CA SER A 223 -18.75 1.83 4.66
C SER A 223 -18.80 2.86 3.53
N SER A 224 -17.95 3.89 3.58
CA SER A 224 -17.96 4.95 2.56
C SER A 224 -16.60 5.57 2.21
N ALA A 225 -16.49 6.12 1.00
CA ALA A 225 -15.33 6.90 0.56
C ALA A 225 -15.73 8.27 0.03
N TYR A 226 -15.24 9.33 0.67
CA TYR A 226 -15.49 10.72 0.23
C TYR A 226 -14.69 11.07 -1.03
N TRP A 227 -15.36 11.67 -2.01
CA TRP A 227 -14.84 12.28 -3.23
C TRP A 227 -14.60 13.78 -3.01
N ALA A 228 -13.40 14.35 -3.19
CA ALA A 228 -12.16 13.67 -3.60
C ALA A 228 -10.88 14.26 -3.01
N ILE A 229 -9.84 13.42 -2.97
CA ILE A 229 -8.44 13.81 -2.81
C ILE A 229 -8.01 14.54 -4.10
N ALA A 230 -8.25 15.85 -4.13
CA ALA A 230 -8.03 16.71 -5.28
C ALA A 230 -7.89 18.18 -4.87
N ASP A 231 -7.22 18.96 -5.73
CA ASP A 231 -7.17 20.43 -5.67
C ASP A 231 -7.81 21.08 -6.91
N LYS A 232 -8.57 20.31 -7.67
CA LYS A 232 -9.34 20.80 -8.81
C LYS A 232 -10.35 21.85 -8.32
N ASP A 233 -10.56 22.91 -9.10
CA ASP A 233 -11.54 23.96 -8.76
C ASP A 233 -12.98 23.46 -8.98
N GLU A 234 -13.41 22.56 -8.10
CA GLU A 234 -14.75 22.00 -8.07
C GLU A 234 -15.18 21.75 -6.62
N PRO A 235 -16.51 21.71 -6.36
CA PRO A 235 -17.00 21.55 -5.00
C PRO A 235 -16.41 20.38 -4.22
N PRO A 236 -16.38 19.13 -4.71
CA PRO A 236 -15.97 18.00 -3.86
C PRO A 236 -14.49 18.00 -3.44
N SER A 237 -13.62 18.77 -4.10
CA SER A 237 -12.18 18.82 -3.79
C SER A 237 -11.90 19.21 -2.33
N ILE A 238 -11.04 18.42 -1.67
CA ILE A 238 -10.62 18.70 -0.28
C ILE A 238 -9.60 19.83 -0.16
N TRP A 239 -8.87 20.16 -1.22
CA TRP A 239 -7.99 21.34 -1.26
C TRP A 239 -8.49 22.42 -2.20
N LEU A 240 -8.12 23.66 -1.90
CA LEU A 240 -8.26 24.77 -2.83
C LEU A 240 -7.10 24.74 -3.85
N PRO A 241 -7.31 25.17 -5.11
CA PRO A 241 -6.22 25.30 -6.07
C PRO A 241 -5.09 26.23 -5.60
N SER A 242 -5.40 27.18 -4.70
CA SER A 242 -4.44 28.10 -4.09
C SER A 242 -3.61 27.48 -2.96
N GLY A 243 -3.86 26.22 -2.60
CA GLY A 243 -3.34 25.56 -1.41
C GLY A 243 -4.24 25.75 -0.18
N GLY A 244 -4.05 24.87 0.81
CA GLY A 244 -4.89 24.77 2.00
C GLY A 244 -6.16 23.96 1.79
N LEU A 245 -6.78 23.54 2.89
CA LEU A 245 -8.05 22.81 2.85
C LEU A 245 -9.19 23.71 2.38
N SER A 246 -10.11 23.15 1.61
CA SER A 246 -11.40 23.76 1.38
C SER A 246 -12.27 23.64 2.64
N GLU A 247 -13.33 24.45 2.77
CA GLU A 247 -14.30 24.32 3.87
C GLU A 247 -14.84 22.88 4.00
N ARG A 248 -15.00 22.19 2.87
CA ARG A 248 -15.44 20.80 2.82
C ARG A 248 -14.32 19.86 3.23
N GLY A 249 -13.09 20.10 2.79
CA GLY A 249 -11.91 19.37 3.25
C GLY A 249 -11.74 19.44 4.78
N GLU A 250 -11.84 20.63 5.37
CA GLU A 250 -11.81 20.81 6.83
C GLU A 250 -12.93 20.04 7.52
N TRP A 251 -14.15 20.10 6.98
CA TRP A 251 -15.28 19.36 7.56
C TRP A 251 -15.10 17.84 7.45
N VAL A 252 -14.60 17.32 6.32
CA VAL A 252 -14.35 15.88 6.12
C VAL A 252 -13.25 15.41 7.05
N GLN A 253 -12.14 16.14 7.14
CA GLN A 253 -11.02 15.78 8.04
C GLN A 253 -11.50 15.66 9.49
N ASN A 254 -12.25 16.66 9.98
CA ASN A 254 -12.79 16.66 11.33
C ASN A 254 -13.83 15.56 11.55
N SER A 255 -14.69 15.34 10.56
CA SER A 255 -15.71 14.27 10.61
C SER A 255 -15.07 12.89 10.69
N LEU A 256 -14.08 12.61 9.86
CA LEU A 256 -13.35 11.34 9.85
C LEU A 256 -12.63 11.08 11.17
N ALA A 257 -12.02 12.10 11.78
CA ALA A 257 -11.43 11.96 13.12
C ALA A 257 -12.47 11.51 14.18
N GLY A 258 -13.70 12.03 14.08
CA GLY A 258 -14.82 11.60 14.92
C GLY A 258 -15.28 10.17 14.63
N TYR A 259 -15.45 9.80 13.36
CA TYR A 259 -15.91 8.47 12.95
C TYR A 259 -14.88 7.39 13.23
N ALA A 260 -13.60 7.64 12.95
CA ALA A 260 -12.51 6.72 13.23
C ALA A 260 -12.46 6.32 14.72
N ALA A 261 -12.69 7.27 15.64
CA ALA A 261 -12.72 6.95 17.08
C ALA A 261 -13.82 5.96 17.49
N THR A 262 -14.88 5.83 16.67
CA THR A 262 -16.03 4.95 16.93
C THR A 262 -15.98 3.63 16.18
N ALA A 263 -14.99 3.43 15.30
CA ALA A 263 -14.82 2.19 14.57
C ALA A 263 -14.65 1.01 15.55
N PRO A 264 -15.47 -0.05 15.47
CA PRO A 264 -15.43 -1.17 16.40
C PRO A 264 -14.07 -1.87 16.50
N TRP A 265 -13.30 -1.89 15.40
CA TRP A 265 -11.95 -2.47 15.36
C TRP A 265 -10.87 -1.57 15.99
N ARG A 266 -11.12 -0.26 16.16
CA ARG A 266 -10.27 0.65 16.94
C ARG A 266 -10.60 0.63 18.44
N THR A 267 -11.85 0.37 18.81
CA THR A 267 -12.32 0.36 20.21
C THR A 267 -12.33 -1.03 20.86
N GLY A 268 -12.27 -2.10 20.06
CA GLY A 268 -12.20 -3.48 20.51
C GLY A 268 -10.81 -4.09 20.35
N SER A 269 -9.87 -3.83 21.27
CA SER A 269 -8.64 -4.61 21.52
C SER A 269 -7.96 -5.29 20.30
N SER A 270 -7.86 -4.61 19.17
CA SER A 270 -6.94 -4.95 18.08
C SER A 270 -6.20 -3.68 17.69
N ASN A 271 -5.00 -3.53 18.25
CA ASN A 271 -4.08 -2.45 17.92
C ASN A 271 -3.73 -2.50 16.43
N ALA A 272 -4.23 -1.56 15.64
CA ALA A 272 -3.76 -1.32 14.28
C ALA A 272 -4.01 0.15 13.88
N GLY A 273 -3.32 1.07 14.55
CA GLY A 273 -2.77 2.24 13.86
C GLY A 273 -1.38 1.88 13.33
N PRO A 274 -0.58 2.81 12.75
CA PRO A 274 0.84 2.56 12.54
C PRO A 274 1.45 2.29 13.91
N GLN A 275 1.57 1.01 14.25
CA GLN A 275 2.26 0.60 15.44
C GLN A 275 3.71 1.00 15.18
N GLN A 276 4.24 1.88 16.02
CA GLN A 276 5.60 1.66 16.51
C GLN A 276 5.65 0.18 16.86
N LEU A 277 6.34 -0.62 16.03
CA LEU A 277 6.31 -2.06 16.13
C LEU A 277 6.56 -2.38 17.61
N PRO A 278 5.74 -3.25 18.23
CA PRO A 278 5.95 -3.59 19.63
C PRO A 278 7.43 -3.94 19.77
N ALA A 279 8.12 -3.34 20.74
CA ALA A 279 9.59 -3.39 20.80
C ALA A 279 10.14 -4.81 20.59
N SER A 280 9.36 -5.83 20.99
CA SER A 280 9.55 -7.24 20.68
C SER A 280 9.81 -7.65 19.22
N LEU A 281 9.49 -6.83 18.21
CA LEU A 281 9.72 -7.13 16.78
C LEU A 281 10.88 -6.33 16.17
N MET A 282 11.41 -5.35 16.91
CA MET A 282 12.52 -4.51 16.47
C MET A 282 13.82 -5.31 16.61
N ILE A 283 14.63 -5.34 15.54
CA ILE A 283 16.00 -5.84 15.62
C ILE A 283 16.87 -4.70 16.14
N ASP A 284 16.77 -3.53 15.51
CA ASP A 284 17.53 -2.35 15.86
C ASP A 284 16.86 -1.07 15.32
N ASN A 285 16.76 -0.03 16.15
CA ASN A 285 16.28 1.29 15.74
C ASN A 285 17.40 2.35 15.73
N VAL A 286 18.65 1.95 15.96
CA VAL A 286 19.88 2.76 15.82
C VAL A 286 19.90 4.10 16.60
N ASP A 287 18.97 4.28 17.54
CA ASP A 287 18.78 5.48 18.36
C ASP A 287 19.46 5.39 19.74
N ASP A 288 19.87 4.19 20.17
CA ASP A 288 20.42 3.92 21.50
C ASP A 288 21.92 4.25 21.65
N ALA A 289 22.50 4.84 20.61
CA ALA A 289 23.85 5.35 20.57
C ALA A 289 24.97 4.28 20.69
N ASP A 290 24.69 3.02 20.32
CA ASP A 290 25.73 2.01 20.14
C ASP A 290 25.64 1.21 18.82
N THR A 291 26.58 0.28 18.59
CA THR A 291 26.64 -0.54 17.36
C THR A 291 25.95 -1.89 17.52
N PHE A 292 25.17 -2.10 18.58
CA PHE A 292 24.54 -3.37 18.92
C PHE A 292 23.02 -3.32 18.75
N SER A 293 22.50 -4.30 18.02
CA SER A 293 21.06 -4.56 17.98
C SER A 293 20.50 -4.92 19.36
N PHE A 294 19.19 -4.74 19.51
CA PHE A 294 18.43 -5.26 20.66
C PHE A 294 18.52 -6.78 20.79
N TRP A 295 18.89 -7.48 19.72
CA TRP A 295 19.09 -8.93 19.68
C TRP A 295 20.51 -9.35 20.07
N GLY A 296 21.39 -8.38 20.32
CA GLY A 296 22.75 -8.56 20.85
C GLY A 296 23.80 -8.87 19.78
N GLY A 297 23.47 -8.76 18.50
CA GLY A 297 24.46 -8.78 17.42
C GLY A 297 24.90 -7.37 17.02
N GLU A 298 26.06 -7.25 16.38
CA GLU A 298 26.74 -5.98 16.12
C GLU A 298 26.71 -5.62 14.63
N TRP A 299 26.64 -4.33 14.34
CA TRP A 299 26.88 -3.76 13.02
C TRP A 299 28.36 -3.80 12.65
N GLY A 300 28.67 -4.28 11.45
CA GLY A 300 30.01 -4.30 10.89
C GLY A 300 30.02 -3.95 9.41
N SER A 301 31.15 -3.46 8.92
CA SER A 301 31.37 -3.18 7.50
C SER A 301 32.14 -4.31 6.81
N PHE A 302 31.91 -4.48 5.52
CA PHE A 302 32.72 -5.33 4.64
C PHE A 302 33.02 -4.63 3.32
N ASP A 303 34.08 -5.06 2.65
CA ASP A 303 34.51 -4.55 1.36
C ASP A 303 35.04 -5.68 0.46
N ASP A 304 35.42 -5.31 -0.76
CA ASP A 304 35.92 -6.20 -1.79
C ASP A 304 37.43 -6.51 -1.69
N SER A 305 38.10 -6.09 -0.61
CA SER A 305 39.57 -6.24 -0.49
C SER A 305 40.02 -7.70 -0.45
N GLY A 306 39.19 -8.59 0.11
CA GLY A 306 39.43 -10.03 0.14
C GLY A 306 39.46 -10.68 -1.26
N ASP A 307 38.79 -10.06 -2.23
CA ASP A 307 38.71 -10.52 -3.62
C ASP A 307 39.68 -9.77 -4.55
N GLY A 308 40.50 -8.86 -4.00
CA GLY A 308 41.47 -8.06 -4.75
C GLY A 308 40.95 -6.69 -5.21
N GLY A 309 39.78 -6.26 -4.72
CA GLY A 309 39.30 -4.89 -4.85
C GLY A 309 40.08 -3.92 -3.96
N GLN A 310 39.85 -2.62 -4.18
CA GLN A 310 40.47 -1.54 -3.43
C GLN A 310 39.42 -0.51 -2.97
N SER A 311 38.15 -0.92 -2.89
CA SER A 311 37.08 -0.04 -2.46
C SER A 311 37.27 0.35 -1.00
N THR A 312 36.83 1.56 -0.65
CA THR A 312 36.88 2.07 0.72
C THR A 312 35.48 2.38 1.20
N ILE A 313 35.16 1.98 2.43
CA ILE A 313 33.91 2.29 3.10
C ILE A 313 34.18 3.10 4.38
N THR A 314 33.40 4.14 4.62
CA THR A 314 33.50 5.01 5.79
C THR A 314 32.13 5.23 6.43
N GLY A 315 32.08 5.35 7.76
CA GLY A 315 30.84 5.55 8.53
C GLY A 315 30.06 4.27 8.88
N ALA A 316 30.27 3.17 8.14
CA ALA A 316 29.40 1.98 8.14
C ALA A 316 29.34 1.14 9.43
N ALA A 317 30.11 1.52 10.45
CA ALA A 317 30.12 0.94 11.79
C ALA A 317 30.32 2.02 12.87
N GLN A 318 29.88 3.25 12.57
CA GLN A 318 29.92 4.38 13.48
C GLN A 318 28.57 5.07 13.42
N LEU A 319 27.96 5.30 14.59
CA LEU A 319 26.76 6.11 14.65
C LEU A 319 27.10 7.60 14.45
N PRO A 320 26.52 8.26 13.44
CA PRO A 320 26.56 9.71 13.31
C PRO A 320 25.55 10.36 14.28
N ALA A 321 25.63 11.69 14.41
CA ALA A 321 24.69 12.50 15.20
C ALA A 321 23.21 12.45 14.73
N SER A 322 22.89 11.61 13.74
CA SER A 322 21.62 11.60 13.00
C SER A 322 20.79 10.32 13.14
N GLY A 323 21.13 9.40 14.06
CA GLY A 323 20.28 8.23 14.38
C GLY A 323 20.09 7.25 13.22
N ALA A 324 21.15 6.98 12.43
CA ALA A 324 21.11 6.03 11.32
C ALA A 324 22.49 5.40 11.11
N ILE A 325 22.54 4.13 10.69
CA ILE A 325 23.80 3.53 10.20
C ILE A 325 24.06 4.08 8.81
N SER A 326 25.18 4.79 8.64
CA SER A 326 25.50 5.49 7.40
C SER A 326 26.77 4.94 6.76
N ALA A 327 26.82 4.79 5.44
CA ALA A 327 28.01 4.42 4.71
C ALA A 327 28.26 5.38 3.56
N GLN A 328 29.52 5.77 3.40
CA GLN A 328 30.05 6.42 2.20
C GLN A 328 31.10 5.49 1.58
N ILE A 329 30.88 5.11 0.33
CA ILE A 329 31.69 4.14 -0.39
C ILE A 329 32.36 4.83 -1.57
N ASN A 330 33.66 4.62 -1.73
CA ASN A 330 34.38 4.92 -2.95
C ASN A 330 34.82 3.59 -3.58
N PHE A 331 34.37 3.35 -4.80
CA PHE A 331 34.60 2.10 -5.51
C PHE A 331 35.94 2.14 -6.24
N SER A 332 36.76 1.10 -6.01
CA SER A 332 37.96 0.90 -6.79
C SER A 332 38.11 -0.57 -7.16
N LYS A 333 38.07 -0.84 -8.45
CA LYS A 333 38.01 -2.19 -9.01
C LYS A 333 39.27 -3.00 -8.71
N GLY A 334 40.42 -2.36 -8.55
CA GLY A 334 41.68 -3.06 -8.26
C GLY A 334 41.95 -4.20 -9.24
N ALA A 335 42.06 -5.43 -8.72
CA ALA A 335 42.26 -6.66 -9.49
C ALA A 335 40.97 -7.46 -9.74
N LEU A 336 39.80 -6.94 -9.38
CA LEU A 336 38.52 -7.62 -9.58
C LEU A 336 38.22 -7.84 -11.07
N LEU A 337 37.72 -9.03 -11.37
CA LEU A 337 37.15 -9.34 -12.69
C LEU A 337 35.78 -8.69 -12.90
N TRP A 338 35.09 -8.38 -11.80
CA TRP A 338 33.72 -7.86 -11.75
C TRP A 338 33.69 -6.43 -11.22
N ASP A 339 32.49 -5.88 -11.06
CA ASP A 339 32.34 -4.54 -10.51
C ASP A 339 32.62 -4.55 -8.99
N PRO A 340 33.34 -3.53 -8.48
CA PRO A 340 33.63 -3.40 -7.06
C PRO A 340 32.38 -3.30 -6.19
N TYR A 341 32.50 -3.72 -4.93
CA TYR A 341 31.41 -3.74 -3.98
C TYR A 341 31.88 -3.45 -2.55
N ALA A 342 30.98 -2.91 -1.74
CA ALA A 342 31.17 -2.78 -0.30
C ALA A 342 29.80 -2.66 0.38
N GLY A 343 29.77 -2.76 1.71
CA GLY A 343 28.54 -2.63 2.46
C GLY A 343 28.71 -2.85 3.95
N PHE A 344 27.60 -3.09 4.62
CA PHE A 344 27.58 -3.41 6.05
C PHE A 344 26.56 -4.50 6.35
N ALA A 345 26.78 -5.16 7.47
CA ALA A 345 26.02 -6.28 7.95
C ALA A 345 25.66 -6.06 9.42
N LEU A 346 24.44 -6.40 9.78
CA LEU A 346 23.98 -6.53 11.15
C LEU A 346 23.98 -8.01 11.51
N SER A 347 24.89 -8.42 12.40
CA SER A 347 24.84 -9.77 12.98
C SER A 347 23.56 -9.91 13.81
N LEU A 348 22.92 -11.07 13.79
CA LEU A 348 21.68 -11.28 14.54
C LEU A 348 21.90 -11.71 15.99
N ASN A 349 23.13 -12.08 16.35
CA ASN A 349 23.54 -12.41 17.72
C ASN A 349 25.05 -12.21 17.92
N ALA A 350 25.47 -12.09 19.17
CA ALA A 350 26.87 -11.88 19.57
C ALA A 350 27.85 -12.99 19.12
N SER A 351 27.35 -14.17 18.74
CA SER A 351 28.19 -15.32 18.38
C SER A 351 28.32 -15.54 16.87
N ASP A 352 27.70 -14.68 16.04
CA ASP A 352 27.61 -14.82 14.56
C ASP A 352 27.14 -16.24 14.14
N THR A 353 26.26 -16.83 14.96
CA THR A 353 25.66 -18.14 14.68
C THR A 353 24.32 -17.98 13.97
N GLY A 354 23.87 -19.02 13.28
CA GLY A 354 22.56 -19.01 12.62
C GLY A 354 21.43 -18.80 13.61
N HIS A 355 20.61 -17.79 13.36
CA HIS A 355 19.38 -17.46 14.05
C HIS A 355 18.17 -17.87 13.21
N ASP A 356 17.10 -18.32 13.87
CA ASP A 356 15.89 -18.79 13.20
C ASP A 356 14.93 -17.63 12.94
N LEU A 357 14.85 -17.20 11.68
CA LEU A 357 13.90 -16.20 11.20
C LEU A 357 12.65 -16.83 10.57
N SER A 358 12.36 -18.12 10.79
CA SER A 358 11.16 -18.76 10.21
C SER A 358 9.85 -18.19 10.75
N GLY A 359 9.89 -17.53 11.93
CA GLY A 359 8.76 -16.76 12.47
C GLY A 359 8.62 -15.36 11.85
N CYS A 360 9.58 -14.94 11.04
CA CYS A 360 9.62 -13.65 10.39
C CYS A 360 8.86 -13.73 9.05
N SER A 361 7.76 -13.00 8.88
CA SER A 361 7.06 -12.92 7.60
C SER A 361 7.85 -12.10 6.58
N ALA A 362 8.53 -11.05 7.04
CA ALA A 362 9.38 -10.19 6.25
C ALA A 362 10.34 -9.40 7.15
N VAL A 363 11.43 -8.93 6.55
CA VAL A 363 12.29 -7.91 7.17
C VAL A 363 11.84 -6.55 6.67
N GLN A 364 11.65 -5.61 7.59
CA GLN A 364 11.37 -4.21 7.28
C GLN A 364 12.53 -3.35 7.74
N TYR A 365 12.91 -2.35 6.94
CA TYR A 365 13.87 -1.33 7.35
C TYR A 365 13.61 -0.02 6.61
N ASP A 366 14.07 1.08 7.18
CA ASP A 366 14.08 2.39 6.55
C ASP A 366 15.43 2.64 5.89
N TYR A 367 15.43 3.28 4.72
CA TYR A 367 16.65 3.66 4.03
C TYR A 367 16.54 4.98 3.28
N ARG A 368 17.69 5.61 3.04
CA ARG A 368 17.89 6.57 1.95
C ARG A 368 19.31 6.40 1.41
N GLY A 369 19.52 6.74 0.16
CA GLY A 369 20.79 6.63 -0.56
C GLY A 369 20.67 5.86 -1.86
N ASP A 370 21.80 5.33 -2.32
CA ASP A 370 21.93 4.59 -3.56
C ASP A 370 21.22 3.23 -3.53
N SER A 371 20.97 2.69 -4.72
CA SER A 371 20.40 1.36 -4.88
C SER A 371 21.35 0.32 -4.27
N HIS A 372 20.79 -0.65 -3.57
CA HIS A 372 21.54 -1.62 -2.79
C HIS A 372 20.83 -2.97 -2.79
N ASP A 373 21.61 -4.03 -2.64
CA ASP A 373 21.12 -5.37 -2.40
C ASP A 373 20.97 -5.57 -0.90
N PHE A 374 19.74 -5.70 -0.41
CA PHE A 374 19.46 -6.29 0.89
C PHE A 374 19.62 -7.80 0.79
N ARG A 375 20.34 -8.39 1.75
CA ARG A 375 20.75 -9.80 1.71
C ARG A 375 20.52 -10.47 3.05
N VAL A 376 20.17 -11.74 2.96
CA VAL A 376 20.01 -12.63 4.12
C VAL A 376 21.19 -13.60 4.15
N GLU A 377 22.12 -13.38 5.07
CA GLU A 377 23.36 -14.15 5.14
C GLU A 377 23.14 -15.44 5.92
N GLN A 378 23.07 -16.56 5.20
CA GLN A 378 22.73 -17.86 5.78
C GLN A 378 24.00 -18.69 5.97
N THR A 379 24.08 -19.41 7.09
CA THR A 379 25.26 -20.22 7.44
C THR A 379 25.54 -21.37 6.47
N ASN A 380 24.55 -21.79 5.67
CA ASN A 380 24.69 -22.86 4.67
C ASN A 380 25.23 -22.37 3.32
N ILE A 381 25.46 -21.07 3.14
CA ILE A 381 25.99 -20.48 1.90
C ILE A 381 27.48 -20.18 2.09
N ALA A 382 28.32 -20.91 1.35
CA ALA A 382 29.79 -20.81 1.45
C ALA A 382 30.44 -19.99 0.32
N ASP A 383 29.70 -19.71 -0.76
CA ASP A 383 30.18 -18.98 -1.93
C ASP A 383 29.85 -17.48 -1.87
N PHE A 384 29.27 -17.00 -0.76
CA PHE A 384 28.84 -15.62 -0.53
C PHE A 384 27.75 -15.12 -1.48
N GLY A 385 27.17 -15.99 -2.32
CA GLY A 385 26.04 -15.68 -3.20
C GLY A 385 24.73 -15.67 -2.43
N PHE A 386 24.60 -14.82 -1.41
CA PHE A 386 23.43 -14.81 -0.52
C PHE A 386 22.14 -14.48 -1.26
N HIS A 387 21.01 -14.93 -0.70
CA HIS A 387 19.70 -14.55 -1.23
C HIS A 387 19.47 -13.06 -1.00
N GLN A 388 19.10 -12.33 -2.07
CA GLN A 388 19.06 -10.88 -2.07
C GLN A 388 17.84 -10.30 -2.79
N HIS A 389 17.50 -9.07 -2.41
CA HIS A 389 16.52 -8.21 -3.06
C HIS A 389 17.14 -6.83 -3.28
N THR A 390 17.06 -6.33 -4.52
CA THR A 390 17.62 -5.02 -4.87
C THR A 390 16.61 -3.92 -4.58
N ALA A 391 16.91 -3.11 -3.57
CA ALA A 391 16.17 -1.89 -3.27
C ALA A 391 16.60 -0.76 -4.23
N PRO A 392 15.67 0.05 -4.75
CA PRO A 392 16.01 1.20 -5.60
C PRO A 392 16.68 2.31 -4.79
N SER A 393 17.35 3.24 -5.46
CA SER A 393 17.86 4.45 -4.79
C SER A 393 16.73 5.38 -4.34
N SER A 394 16.95 6.12 -3.26
CA SER A 394 16.05 7.18 -2.77
C SER A 394 16.81 8.33 -2.13
N ASN A 395 16.46 9.57 -2.45
CA ASN A 395 17.01 10.73 -1.72
C ASN A 395 16.25 11.01 -0.41
N ASP A 396 15.02 10.51 -0.29
CA ASP A 396 14.19 10.62 0.91
C ASP A 396 14.21 9.31 1.69
N TRP A 397 13.95 9.35 3.00
CA TRP A 397 13.72 8.14 3.79
C TRP A 397 12.54 7.34 3.21
N ARG A 398 12.75 6.04 3.04
CA ARG A 398 11.74 5.08 2.58
C ARG A 398 11.79 3.83 3.44
N THR A 399 10.63 3.37 3.84
CA THR A 399 10.48 2.03 4.41
C THR A 399 10.38 1.02 3.27
N ILE A 400 11.12 -0.09 3.38
CA ILE A 400 10.99 -1.24 2.48
C ILE A 400 10.67 -2.49 3.29
N LEU A 401 9.77 -3.29 2.74
CA LEU A 401 9.39 -4.59 3.25
C LEU A 401 9.95 -5.67 2.31
N VAL A 402 10.92 -6.44 2.80
CA VAL A 402 11.54 -7.52 2.03
C VAL A 402 10.99 -8.86 2.49
N ASN A 403 10.15 -9.46 1.67
CA ASN A 403 9.64 -10.81 1.92
C ASN A 403 10.70 -11.84 1.53
N PHE A 404 10.87 -12.88 2.34
CA PHE A 404 11.86 -13.93 2.07
C PHE A 404 11.64 -14.64 0.72
N ASN A 405 10.39 -14.72 0.24
CA ASN A 405 10.05 -15.30 -1.06
C ASN A 405 10.48 -14.43 -2.27
N GLN A 406 10.81 -13.15 -2.05
CA GLN A 406 11.31 -12.25 -3.09
C GLN A 406 12.83 -12.31 -3.25
N LEU A 407 13.52 -12.98 -2.32
CA LEU A 407 14.97 -13.06 -2.34
C LEU A 407 15.43 -14.14 -3.32
N ALA A 408 16.40 -13.80 -4.16
CA ALA A 408 17.04 -14.73 -5.08
C ALA A 408 18.57 -14.67 -4.92
N GLN A 409 19.27 -15.78 -5.16
CA GLN A 409 20.73 -15.71 -5.25
C GLN A 409 21.15 -15.02 -6.57
N PRO A 410 22.31 -14.35 -6.60
CA PRO A 410 22.93 -13.90 -7.84
C PRO A 410 23.10 -15.04 -8.85
N SER A 411 23.09 -14.71 -10.14
CA SER A 411 23.17 -15.70 -11.23
C SER A 411 24.45 -16.54 -11.25
N TRP A 412 25.51 -16.08 -10.58
CA TRP A 412 26.79 -16.78 -10.46
C TRP A 412 26.86 -17.75 -9.27
N ALA A 413 25.90 -17.69 -8.35
CA ALA A 413 25.90 -18.48 -7.12
C ALA A 413 25.54 -19.96 -7.36
N ALA A 414 25.85 -20.81 -6.38
CA ALA A 414 25.71 -22.26 -6.46
C ALA A 414 24.25 -22.78 -6.49
N GLY A 415 23.23 -21.91 -6.39
CA GLY A 415 21.82 -22.31 -6.41
C GLY A 415 21.41 -23.06 -5.13
N VAL A 416 21.93 -22.64 -3.98
CA VAL A 416 21.61 -23.20 -2.67
C VAL A 416 20.21 -22.77 -2.27
N ALA A 417 19.37 -23.72 -1.80
CA ALA A 417 18.05 -23.39 -1.32
C ALA A 417 18.09 -22.45 -0.11
N GLN A 418 17.14 -21.53 -0.06
CA GLN A 418 17.00 -20.60 1.06
C GLN A 418 16.72 -21.36 2.36
N ASN A 419 17.48 -21.04 3.42
CA ASN A 419 17.29 -21.55 4.76
C ASN A 419 17.21 -20.41 5.79
N VAL A 420 16.01 -19.87 5.97
CA VAL A 420 15.73 -18.77 6.92
C VAL A 420 15.84 -19.19 8.39
N SER A 421 15.99 -20.49 8.68
CA SER A 421 16.22 -20.96 10.05
C SER A 421 17.67 -20.81 10.53
N SER A 422 18.55 -20.32 9.67
CA SER A 422 20.00 -20.31 9.91
C SER A 422 20.68 -19.01 9.45
N VAL A 423 20.00 -17.89 9.63
CA VAL A 423 20.48 -16.56 9.22
C VAL A 423 21.44 -16.04 10.27
N ARG A 424 22.70 -15.77 9.90
CA ARG A 424 23.69 -15.20 10.82
C ARG A 424 23.66 -13.67 10.83
N ALA A 425 23.38 -13.06 9.67
CA ALA A 425 23.36 -11.61 9.52
C ALA A 425 22.37 -11.15 8.44
N LEU A 426 21.95 -9.90 8.53
CA LEU A 426 21.31 -9.13 7.46
C LEU A 426 22.33 -8.15 6.90
N SER A 427 22.41 -7.97 5.59
CA SER A 427 23.38 -7.04 5.02
C SER A 427 22.87 -6.22 3.85
N TRP A 428 23.48 -5.06 3.66
CA TRP A 428 23.17 -4.09 2.62
C TRP A 428 24.44 -3.87 1.81
N GLN A 429 24.49 -4.46 0.62
CA GLN A 429 25.63 -4.35 -0.30
C GLN A 429 25.33 -3.36 -1.41
N ILE A 430 26.30 -2.52 -1.75
CA ILE A 430 26.25 -1.65 -2.91
C ILE A 430 27.36 -2.07 -3.87
N GLY A 431 26.98 -2.25 -5.14
CA GLY A 431 27.92 -2.39 -6.25
C GLY A 431 28.04 -1.08 -7.02
N GLY A 432 29.24 -0.79 -7.52
CA GLY A 432 29.49 0.42 -8.29
C GLY A 432 30.51 0.20 -9.39
N SER A 433 30.68 1.20 -10.26
CA SER A 433 31.70 1.16 -11.30
C SER A 433 33.03 1.69 -10.76
N ASP A 434 34.14 1.32 -11.39
CA ASP A 434 35.47 1.79 -10.96
C ASP A 434 35.55 3.33 -10.94
N GLY A 435 35.94 3.88 -9.79
CA GLY A 435 36.02 5.33 -9.57
C GLY A 435 34.68 6.01 -9.26
N SER A 436 33.57 5.28 -9.16
CA SER A 436 32.30 5.85 -8.68
C SER A 436 32.24 5.88 -7.15
N SER A 437 31.24 6.59 -6.61
CA SER A 437 30.94 6.63 -5.18
C SER A 437 29.47 6.34 -4.93
N ALA A 438 29.14 5.86 -3.74
CA ALA A 438 27.78 5.68 -3.29
C ALA A 438 27.63 6.01 -1.81
N SER A 439 26.41 6.28 -1.40
CA SER A 439 26.02 6.55 -0.03
C SER A 439 24.75 5.82 0.35
N ILE A 440 24.62 5.41 1.60
CA ILE A 440 23.39 4.81 2.12
C ILE A 440 23.28 5.06 3.61
N GLU A 441 22.06 5.23 4.07
CA GLU A 441 21.68 5.28 5.48
C GLU A 441 20.57 4.26 5.72
N ILE A 442 20.66 3.53 6.84
CA ILE A 442 19.70 2.51 7.27
C ILE A 442 19.25 2.80 8.70
N ASP A 443 17.96 2.63 8.94
CA ASP A 443 17.28 2.84 10.22
C ASP A 443 16.11 1.83 10.39
N ASN A 444 15.58 1.69 11.61
CA ASN A 444 14.38 0.93 11.97
C ASN A 444 14.31 -0.50 11.41
N VAL A 445 15.39 -1.26 11.60
CA VAL A 445 15.47 -2.66 11.16
C VAL A 445 14.62 -3.54 12.06
N SER A 446 13.64 -4.20 11.48
CA SER A 446 12.68 -5.02 12.19
C SER A 446 12.36 -6.32 11.46
N CYS A 447 11.91 -7.29 12.24
CA CYS A 447 11.47 -8.58 11.75
C CYS A 447 10.00 -8.77 12.10
N LEU A 448 9.14 -8.73 11.09
CA LEU A 448 7.69 -8.76 11.28
C LEU A 448 7.23 -10.18 11.66
N GLY A 449 6.45 -10.30 12.73
CA GLY A 449 5.82 -11.56 13.15
C GLY A 449 6.69 -12.50 13.99
N ALA A 450 7.96 -12.20 14.24
CA ALA A 450 8.84 -13.06 15.02
C ALA A 450 8.66 -12.94 16.55
N THR A 451 9.20 -13.91 17.29
CA THR A 451 9.42 -13.77 18.73
C THR A 451 10.87 -13.37 18.96
N PRO A 452 11.17 -12.32 19.73
CA PRO A 452 12.55 -11.89 19.93
C PRO A 452 13.37 -12.90 20.72
N PRO A 453 14.71 -12.90 20.58
CA PRO A 453 15.59 -13.80 21.32
C PRO A 453 15.41 -13.67 22.84
N ALA A 454 15.59 -14.77 23.56
CA ALA A 454 15.60 -14.73 25.02
C ALA A 454 16.77 -13.83 25.51
N GLY A 455 16.44 -12.77 26.24
CA GLY A 455 17.42 -11.78 26.71
C GLY A 455 17.58 -10.55 25.81
N ALA A 456 16.75 -10.38 24.78
CA ALA A 456 16.71 -9.15 24.00
C ALA A 456 16.42 -7.93 24.89
N ASN A 457 17.18 -6.86 24.67
CA ASN A 457 17.17 -5.69 25.54
C ASN A 457 16.46 -4.53 24.84
N PHE A 458 15.15 -4.42 25.07
CA PHE A 458 14.35 -3.36 24.49
C PHE A 458 14.33 -2.13 25.39
N PRO A 459 14.40 -0.90 24.83
CA PRO A 459 14.15 0.30 25.61
C PRO A 459 12.76 0.22 26.23
N THR A 460 12.65 0.54 27.52
CA THR A 460 11.35 0.70 28.19
C THR A 460 10.70 1.97 27.64
N GLN A 461 9.51 1.84 27.05
CA GLN A 461 8.71 2.99 26.60
C GLN A 461 8.48 4.03 27.70
#